data_AF-A0A3C0RYT9-F1
#
_entry.id   AF-A0A3C0RYT9-F1
#
_cell.length_a   1.000
_cell.length_b   1.000
_cell.length_c   1.000
_cell.angle_alpha   90.00
_cell.angle_beta   90.00
_cell.angle_gamma   90.00
#
_symmetry.space_group_name_H-M   'P 1'
#
loop_
_entity.id
_entity.type
_entity.pdbx_description
1 polymer ?
#
loop_
_entity_poly.entity_id
_entity_poly.type
_entity_poly.pdbx_seq_one_letter_code
_entity_poly.pdbx_strand_id
1 'polypeptide(L)' 'MKEQNSSRRDFIKKSVVGAAAFSIVPRFVLGGQGYLAPSDHLTKGVIGVGNMGRGHFGYAGTKTVAICDVDKTHLA' A
#
# COMPACT_ATOMS: atom_id res chain seq x y z
N MET A 1 -36.70 -7.88 -30.52
CA MET A 1 -35.57 -7.75 -29.57
C MET A 1 -34.29 -7.94 -30.37
N LYS A 2 -33.33 -7.00 -30.33
CA LYS A 2 -32.04 -7.16 -31.04
C LYS A 2 -31.21 -8.18 -30.28
N GLU A 3 -30.90 -9.32 -30.90
CA GLU A 3 -29.94 -10.28 -30.33
C GLU A 3 -28.59 -9.60 -30.14
N GLN A 4 -28.16 -9.50 -28.89
CA GLN A 4 -26.80 -9.06 -28.55
C GLN A 4 -25.86 -10.22 -28.88
N ASN A 5 -25.31 -10.21 -30.08
CA ASN A 5 -24.38 -11.23 -30.54
C ASN A 5 -23.02 -11.02 -29.84
N SER A 6 -22.92 -11.56 -28.61
CA SER A 6 -21.73 -11.57 -27.76
C SER A 6 -20.63 -12.42 -28.42
N SER A 7 -19.96 -11.86 -29.41
CA SER A 7 -18.86 -12.57 -30.09
C SER A 7 -17.66 -12.72 -29.15
N ARG A 8 -16.93 -13.84 -29.25
CA ARG A 8 -15.67 -14.07 -28.52
C ARG A 8 -14.68 -12.91 -28.69
N ARG A 9 -14.69 -12.28 -29.86
CA ARG A 9 -13.86 -11.12 -30.18
C ARG A 9 -14.24 -9.88 -29.36
N ASP A 10 -15.52 -9.66 -29.14
CA ASP A 10 -16.01 -8.57 -28.30
C ASP A 10 -15.66 -8.79 -26.83
N PHE A 11 -15.73 -10.03 -26.34
CA PHE A 11 -15.28 -10.39 -25.00
C PHE A 11 -13.78 -10.09 -24.83
N ILE A 12 -12.92 -10.59 -25.75
CA ILE A 12 -11.48 -10.35 -25.67
C ILE A 12 -11.16 -8.84 -25.70
N LYS A 13 -11.81 -8.07 -26.59
CA LYS A 13 -11.61 -6.61 -26.64
C LYS A 13 -11.96 -5.94 -25.31
N LYS A 14 -13.11 -6.28 -24.72
CA LYS A 14 -13.53 -5.72 -23.43
C LYS A 14 -12.61 -6.16 -22.29
N SER A 15 -12.17 -7.41 -22.29
CA SER A 15 -11.24 -7.95 -21.29
C SER A 15 -9.86 -7.30 -21.38
N VAL A 16 -9.33 -7.06 -22.57
CA VAL A 16 -8.04 -6.35 -22.77
C VAL A 16 -8.13 -4.90 -22.30
N VAL A 17 -9.22 -4.19 -22.64
CA VAL A 17 -9.43 -2.81 -22.15
C VAL A 17 -9.59 -2.79 -20.63
N GLY A 18 -10.31 -3.75 -20.05
CA GLY A 18 -10.41 -3.90 -18.59
C GLY A 18 -9.06 -4.22 -17.93
N ALA A 19 -8.25 -5.08 -18.53
CA ALA A 19 -6.92 -5.44 -18.03
C ALA A 19 -5.94 -4.26 -18.10
N ALA A 20 -6.01 -3.45 -19.16
CA ALA A 20 -5.19 -2.24 -19.30
C ALA A 20 -5.48 -1.19 -18.21
N ALA A 21 -6.67 -1.20 -17.57
CA ALA A 21 -6.91 -0.34 -16.42
C ALA A 21 -6.04 -0.73 -15.20
N PHE A 22 -5.68 -2.01 -15.07
CA PHE A 22 -4.81 -2.50 -13.98
C PHE A 22 -3.31 -2.28 -14.25
N SER A 23 -2.91 -1.87 -15.46
CA SER A 23 -1.51 -1.56 -15.77
C SER A 23 -1.11 -0.13 -15.42
N ILE A 24 -2.08 0.74 -15.09
CA ILE A 24 -1.83 2.11 -14.64
C ILE A 24 -1.84 2.11 -13.11
N VAL A 25 -0.66 1.90 -12.52
CA VAL A 25 -0.47 1.94 -11.07
C VAL A 25 0.38 3.15 -10.67
N PRO A 26 0.13 3.78 -9.50
CA PRO A 26 0.96 4.87 -9.01
C PRO A 26 2.44 4.45 -8.86
N ARG A 27 3.36 5.37 -9.16
CA ARG A 27 4.82 5.09 -9.11
C ARG A 27 5.34 4.57 -7.77
N PHE A 28 4.68 4.92 -6.66
CA PHE A 28 5.07 4.47 -5.32
C PHE A 28 4.73 3.01 -5.05
N VAL A 29 3.88 2.37 -5.87
CA VAL A 29 3.52 0.95 -5.72
C VAL A 29 4.62 0.05 -6.24
N LEU A 30 5.28 0.45 -7.34
CA LEU A 30 6.35 -0.32 -7.98
C LEU A 30 7.76 0.12 -7.58
N GLY A 31 7.91 1.07 -6.66
CA GLY A 31 9.22 1.65 -6.33
C GLY A 31 9.86 2.41 -7.50
N GLY A 32 9.05 3.14 -8.27
CA GLY A 32 9.54 4.00 -9.36
C GLY A 32 10.48 5.10 -8.85
N GLN A 33 11.17 5.80 -9.77
CA GLN A 33 12.20 6.79 -9.42
C GLN A 33 11.76 7.76 -8.31
N GLY A 34 12.55 7.82 -7.23
CA GLY A 34 12.30 8.63 -6.05
C GLY A 34 11.35 8.03 -5.00
N TYR A 35 10.88 6.79 -5.17
CA TYR A 35 10.02 6.08 -4.22
C TYR A 35 10.61 4.73 -3.86
N LEU A 36 10.58 4.41 -2.56
CA LEU A 36 10.87 3.06 -2.10
C LEU A 36 9.63 2.19 -2.34
N ALA A 37 9.83 0.97 -2.84
CA ALA A 37 8.71 0.04 -3.00
C ALA A 37 8.13 -0.31 -1.62
N PRO A 38 6.81 -0.57 -1.51
CA PRO A 38 6.17 -0.95 -0.26
C PRO A 38 6.82 -2.18 0.41
N SER A 39 7.31 -3.12 -0.40
CA SER A 39 8.02 -4.33 0.03
C SER A 39 9.36 -4.05 0.70
N ASP A 40 10.00 -2.94 0.34
CA ASP A 40 11.38 -2.62 0.74
C ASP A 40 11.42 -1.70 1.96
N HIS A 41 10.26 -1.19 2.38
CA HIS A 41 10.15 -0.46 3.63
C HIS A 41 10.40 -1.38 4.83
N LEU A 42 11.45 -1.08 5.59
CA LEU A 42 11.64 -1.66 6.91
C LEU A 42 10.48 -1.24 7.81
N THR A 43 9.71 -2.22 8.27
CA THR A 43 8.61 -2.03 9.21
C THR A 43 9.06 -2.41 10.62
N LYS A 44 8.54 -1.71 11.63
CA LYS A 44 8.85 -2.00 13.04
C LYS A 44 7.68 -1.78 13.97
N GLY A 45 7.76 -2.43 15.13
CA GLY A 45 6.96 -2.09 16.30
C GLY A 45 7.78 -1.29 17.31
N VAL A 46 7.13 -0.42 18.09
CA VAL A 46 7.76 0.28 19.21
C VAL A 46 7.08 -0.14 20.51
N ILE A 47 7.86 -0.63 21.47
CA ILE A 47 7.40 -1.04 22.80
C ILE A 47 7.91 -0.02 23.81
N GLY A 48 7.00 0.54 24.60
CA GLY A 48 7.25 1.72 25.43
C GLY A 48 7.25 2.98 24.57
N VAL A 49 6.11 3.65 24.51
CA VAL A 49 5.88 4.87 23.71
C VAL A 49 5.65 6.10 24.57
N GLY A 50 6.31 6.17 25.74
CA GLY A 50 6.54 7.43 26.44
C GLY A 50 7.40 8.42 25.64
N ASN A 51 8.03 9.40 26.31
CA ASN A 51 8.79 10.49 25.67
C ASN A 51 9.75 10.02 24.56
N MET A 52 10.78 9.25 24.92
CA MET A 52 11.80 8.80 23.94
C MET A 52 11.22 7.82 22.92
N GLY A 53 10.27 6.97 23.31
CA GLY A 53 9.65 5.97 22.44
C GLY A 53 8.98 6.58 21.22
N ARG A 54 8.24 7.69 21.40
CA ARG A 54 7.61 8.44 20.30
C ARG A 54 8.63 9.02 19.32
N GLY A 55 9.81 9.41 19.79
CA GLY A 55 10.92 9.86 18.95
C GLY A 55 11.40 8.79 17.95
N HIS A 56 11.13 7.52 18.23
CA HIS A 56 11.53 6.43 17.35
C HIS A 56 10.56 6.16 16.19
N PHE A 57 9.38 6.80 16.11
CA PHE A 57 8.37 6.44 15.10
C PHE A 57 8.84 6.57 13.65
N GLY A 58 9.58 7.64 13.34
CA GLY A 58 10.19 7.88 12.04
C GLY A 58 11.71 7.64 12.00
N TYR A 59 12.29 7.17 13.11
CA TYR A 59 13.74 7.02 13.22
C TYR A 59 14.28 6.05 12.16
N ALA A 60 15.41 6.42 11.56
CA ALA A 60 16.10 5.68 10.50
C ALA A 60 15.26 5.42 9.22
N GLY A 61 14.26 6.27 8.92
CA GLY A 61 13.46 6.13 7.70
C GLY A 61 12.58 4.87 7.65
N THR A 62 12.33 4.28 8.81
CA THR A 62 11.51 3.07 8.95
C THR A 62 10.05 3.40 9.21
N LYS A 63 9.16 2.47 8.85
CA LYS A 63 7.72 2.61 9.04
C LYS A 63 7.28 1.92 10.32
N THR A 64 6.79 2.68 11.30
CA THR A 64 6.18 2.10 12.49
C THR A 64 4.78 1.59 12.17
N VAL A 65 4.53 0.30 12.40
CA VAL A 65 3.25 -0.38 12.09
C VAL A 65 2.50 -0.86 13.33
N ALA A 66 3.17 -0.89 14.48
CA ALA A 66 2.59 -1.28 15.75
C ALA A 66 3.22 -0.50 16.90
N ILE A 67 2.45 -0.26 17.94
CA ILE A 67 2.91 0.34 19.19
C ILE A 67 2.34 -0.42 20.38
N CYS A 68 3.06 -0.42 21.49
CA CYS A 68 2.66 -1.04 22.74
C CYS A 68 3.14 -0.20 23.92
N ASP A 69 2.29 -0.01 24.93
CA ASP A 69 2.63 0.62 26.20
C ASP A 69 1.75 0.04 27.32
N VAL A 70 2.24 0.09 28.55
CA VAL A 70 1.47 -0.29 29.73
C VAL A 70 0.47 0.81 30.11
N ASP A 71 0.83 2.07 29.85
CA ASP A 71 -0.04 3.21 30.07
C ASP A 71 -0.84 3.51 28.78
N LYS A 72 -2.15 3.32 28.87
CA LYS A 72 -3.06 3.56 27.75
C LYS A 72 -3.04 5.02 27.27
N THR A 73 -2.68 5.98 28.14
CA THR A 73 -2.55 7.40 27.74
C THR A 73 -1.39 7.62 26.77
N HIS A 74 -0.39 6.73 26.76
CA HIS A 74 0.71 6.79 25.80
C HIS A 74 0.34 6.25 24.41
N LEU A 75 -0.81 5.58 24.26
CA LEU A 75 -1.30 5.04 22.99
C LEU A 75 -2.27 5.98 22.25
N ALA A 76 -2.65 7.10 22.88
CA ALA A 76 -3.50 8.14 22.31
C ALA A 76 -2.69 9.18 21.51
#